data_AF-B2WH91-F1
#
_entry.id   AF-B2WH91-F1
#
_cell.length_a   1.000
_cell.length_b   1.000
_cell.length_c   1.000
_cell.angle_alpha   90.00
_cell.angle_beta   90.00
_cell.angle_gamma   90.00
#
_symmetry.space_group_name_H-M   'P 1'
#
loop_
_entity.id
_entity.type
_entity.pdbx_description
1 polymer ?
#
loop_
_entity_poly.entity_id
_entity_poly.type
_entity_poly.pdbx_seq_one_letter_code
_entity_poly.pdbx_strand_id
1 'polypeptide(L)'
;MASEWAQSQREGWLCQLYGKDSVDDTRSLPSDSVQSKLVTILEKLLSNQTTPKDAATETASLILSQEDTETLWNNLWGLYLNAAETFGEEQELGALVDYIVELASVPDASGLPEFSMNVTESCQGPERYLANLSSPATPDAAKTAWKNINTFSALLAKNQNAQKIPVLAGWARLGVLTLVLALEQSPSTRQGQNVELHAPAAAQWFRISREEIEKLCNNGTDRFTPGDLWANRGGGEECDNTRLQFWRSRMGELGY
;
A
#
# COMPACT_ATOMS: atom_id res chain seq x y z
N MET A 1 -15.17 -12.00 0.47
CA MET A 1 -14.19 -10.91 0.45
C MET A 1 -13.87 -10.41 -0.97
N ALA A 2 -13.24 -11.17 -1.86
CA ALA A 2 -12.90 -10.70 -3.21
C ALA A 2 -14.10 -10.20 -4.05
N SER A 3 -15.19 -10.97 -4.11
CA SER A 3 -16.40 -10.53 -4.82
C SER A 3 -17.12 -9.36 -4.15
N GLU A 4 -17.08 -9.26 -2.81
CA GLU A 4 -17.65 -8.11 -2.08
C GLU A 4 -16.84 -6.84 -2.35
N TRP A 5 -15.51 -6.95 -2.36
CA TRP A 5 -14.61 -5.88 -2.77
C TRP A 5 -14.89 -5.46 -4.22
N ALA A 6 -14.98 -6.41 -5.14
CA ALA A 6 -15.24 -6.13 -6.54
C ALA A 6 -16.60 -5.43 -6.74
N GLN A 7 -17.62 -5.87 -6.02
CA GLN A 7 -18.93 -5.23 -6.03
C GLN A 7 -18.86 -3.79 -5.49
N SER A 8 -18.13 -3.56 -4.39
CA SER A 8 -17.99 -2.21 -3.83
C SER A 8 -17.25 -1.26 -4.78
N GLN A 9 -16.32 -1.75 -5.61
CA GLN A 9 -15.71 -0.95 -6.66
C GLN A 9 -16.70 -0.60 -7.77
N ARG A 10 -17.49 -1.59 -8.21
CA ARG A 10 -18.48 -1.43 -9.30
C ARG A 10 -19.64 -0.51 -8.92
N GLU A 11 -20.03 -0.47 -7.65
CA GLU A 11 -21.12 0.37 -7.14
C GLU A 11 -20.62 1.71 -6.57
N GLY A 12 -19.33 1.80 -6.25
CA GLY A 12 -18.72 2.96 -5.63
C GLY A 12 -18.20 4.00 -6.64
N TRP A 13 -16.96 4.42 -6.44
CA TRP A 13 -16.36 5.54 -7.16
C TRP A 13 -16.31 5.32 -8.68
N LEU A 14 -16.12 4.09 -9.16
CA LEU A 14 -16.18 3.81 -10.60
C LEU A 14 -17.56 4.06 -11.19
N CYS A 15 -18.63 3.69 -10.49
CA CYS A 15 -20.00 3.98 -10.95
C CYS A 15 -20.27 5.49 -10.98
N GLN A 16 -19.78 6.21 -9.98
CA GLN A 16 -19.93 7.67 -9.92
C GLN A 16 -19.27 8.33 -11.13
N LEU A 17 -18.05 7.92 -11.48
CA LEU A 17 -17.29 8.52 -12.58
C LEU A 17 -17.70 8.02 -13.97
N TYR A 18 -17.94 6.72 -14.12
CA TYR A 18 -18.09 6.05 -15.42
C TYR A 18 -19.43 5.32 -15.60
N GLY A 19 -20.30 5.37 -14.60
CA GLY A 19 -21.63 4.78 -14.67
C GLY A 19 -22.52 5.46 -15.69
N LYS A 20 -23.43 4.68 -16.26
CA LYS A 20 -24.48 5.16 -17.15
C LYS A 20 -25.81 5.06 -16.43
N ASP A 21 -26.64 6.08 -16.61
CA ASP A 21 -28.00 6.09 -16.08
C ASP A 21 -28.87 5.23 -17.00
N SER A 22 -29.63 4.31 -16.41
CA SER A 22 -30.63 3.52 -17.13
C SER A 22 -32.00 4.20 -17.11
N VAL A 23 -32.95 3.60 -17.85
CA VAL A 23 -34.31 4.13 -18.04
C VAL A 23 -35.10 4.24 -16.72
N ASP A 24 -34.69 3.52 -15.68
CA ASP A 24 -35.26 3.53 -14.34
C ASP A 24 -34.52 4.46 -13.35
N ASP A 25 -33.72 5.40 -13.85
CA ASP A 25 -32.87 6.32 -13.09
C ASP A 25 -31.85 5.63 -12.15
N THR A 26 -31.55 4.35 -12.38
CA THR A 26 -30.45 3.67 -11.70
C THR A 26 -29.14 3.89 -12.44
N ARG A 27 -28.07 4.25 -11.72
CA ARG A 27 -26.74 4.41 -12.30
C ARG A 27 -25.94 3.13 -12.11
N SER A 28 -25.42 2.58 -13.20
CA SER A 28 -24.63 1.34 -13.16
C SER A 28 -23.38 1.43 -14.03
N LEU A 29 -22.29 0.80 -13.56
CA LEU A 29 -21.07 0.67 -14.35
C LEU A 29 -21.31 -0.34 -15.49
N PRO A 30 -21.16 0.04 -16.77
CA PRO A 30 -21.38 -0.89 -17.88
C PRO A 30 -20.48 -2.12 -17.77
N SER A 31 -21.05 -3.32 -17.93
CA SER A 31 -20.31 -4.58 -17.77
C SER A 31 -19.23 -4.78 -18.83
N ASP A 32 -19.38 -4.14 -19.99
CA ASP A 32 -18.43 -4.17 -21.11
C ASP A 32 -17.35 -3.07 -21.04
N SER A 33 -17.47 -2.13 -20.10
CA SER A 33 -16.48 -1.07 -19.88
C SER A 33 -15.11 -1.63 -19.49
N VAL A 34 -14.06 -0.88 -19.82
CA VAL A 34 -12.68 -1.24 -19.45
C VAL A 34 -12.52 -1.31 -17.93
N GLN A 35 -13.16 -0.39 -17.20
CA GLN A 35 -13.18 -0.35 -15.74
C GLN A 35 -13.79 -1.62 -15.13
N SER A 36 -14.95 -2.06 -15.63
CA SER A 36 -15.57 -3.33 -15.19
C SER A 36 -14.66 -4.54 -15.45
N LYS A 37 -13.94 -4.54 -16.59
CA LYS A 37 -12.98 -5.60 -16.92
C LYS A 37 -11.76 -5.57 -15.99
N LEU A 38 -11.21 -4.40 -15.68
CA LEU A 38 -10.10 -4.26 -14.71
C LEU A 38 -10.50 -4.78 -13.32
N VAL A 39 -11.69 -4.43 -12.82
CA VAL A 39 -12.22 -4.96 -11.56
C VAL A 39 -12.30 -6.49 -11.62
N THR A 40 -12.77 -7.04 -12.74
CA THR A 40 -12.92 -8.49 -12.93
C THR A 40 -11.58 -9.22 -12.96
N ILE A 41 -10.55 -8.63 -13.57
CA ILE A 41 -9.19 -9.19 -13.57
C ILE A 41 -8.64 -9.28 -12.14
N LEU A 42 -8.75 -8.18 -11.37
CA LEU A 42 -8.30 -8.14 -9.97
C LEU A 42 -9.14 -9.04 -9.06
N GLU A 43 -10.46 -9.12 -9.27
CA GLU A 43 -11.34 -10.04 -8.53
C GLU A 43 -10.90 -11.51 -8.72
N LYS A 44 -10.62 -11.90 -9.97
CA LYS A 44 -10.11 -13.24 -10.29
C LYS A 44 -8.75 -13.49 -9.63
N LEU A 45 -7.85 -12.50 -9.67
CA LEU A 45 -6.53 -12.60 -9.03
C LEU A 45 -6.68 -12.84 -7.53
N LEU A 46 -7.45 -11.99 -6.84
CA LEU A 46 -7.70 -12.06 -5.41
C LEU A 46 -8.48 -13.32 -4.98
N SER A 47 -9.24 -13.91 -5.90
CA SER A 47 -9.95 -15.17 -5.70
C SER A 47 -9.14 -16.41 -6.10
N ASN A 48 -7.86 -16.25 -6.48
CA ASN A 48 -6.99 -17.31 -6.99
C ASN A 48 -7.54 -18.06 -8.22
N GLN A 49 -8.34 -17.37 -9.05
CA GLN A 49 -8.92 -17.93 -10.29
C GLN A 49 -8.05 -17.66 -11.53
N THR A 50 -7.03 -16.83 -11.39
CA THR A 50 -6.03 -16.54 -12.43
C THR A 50 -4.65 -16.40 -11.79
N THR A 51 -3.60 -16.57 -12.58
CA THR A 51 -2.23 -16.37 -12.08
C THR A 51 -1.87 -14.88 -12.11
N PRO A 52 -0.92 -14.43 -11.25
CA PRO A 52 -0.42 -13.05 -11.30
C PRO A 52 0.07 -12.63 -12.70
N LYS A 53 0.76 -13.53 -13.40
CA LYS A 53 1.27 -13.30 -14.76
C LYS A 53 0.16 -13.15 -15.79
N ASP A 54 -0.84 -14.03 -15.76
CA ASP A 54 -1.97 -13.96 -16.70
C ASP A 54 -2.79 -12.70 -16.46
N ALA A 55 -3.07 -12.37 -15.20
CA ALA A 55 -3.74 -11.12 -14.83
C ALA A 55 -2.96 -9.88 -15.28
N ALA A 56 -1.65 -9.85 -15.08
CA ALA A 56 -0.80 -8.74 -15.50
C ALA A 56 -0.79 -8.58 -17.04
N THR A 57 -0.68 -9.69 -17.76
CA THR A 57 -0.72 -9.71 -19.24
C THR A 57 -2.07 -9.25 -19.77
N GLU A 58 -3.17 -9.75 -19.19
CA GLU A 58 -4.54 -9.34 -19.53
C GLU A 58 -4.75 -7.86 -19.23
N THR A 59 -4.27 -7.37 -18.08
CA THR A 59 -4.35 -5.95 -17.71
C THR A 59 -3.64 -5.07 -18.72
N ALA A 60 -2.37 -5.34 -19.01
CA ALA A 60 -1.57 -4.54 -19.92
C ALA A 60 -2.18 -4.55 -21.33
N SER A 61 -2.59 -5.72 -21.83
CA SER A 61 -3.24 -5.86 -23.14
C SER A 61 -4.53 -5.05 -23.21
N LEU A 62 -5.33 -5.08 -22.14
CA LEU A 62 -6.57 -4.32 -22.06
C LEU A 62 -6.30 -2.81 -22.09
N ILE A 63 -5.39 -2.30 -21.27
CA ILE A 63 -5.09 -0.87 -21.18
C ILE A 63 -4.45 -0.37 -22.49
N LEU A 64 -3.42 -1.04 -22.99
CA LEU A 64 -2.67 -0.63 -24.18
C LEU A 64 -3.50 -0.70 -25.48
N SER A 65 -4.64 -1.38 -25.47
CA SER A 65 -5.57 -1.39 -26.60
C SER A 65 -6.46 -0.15 -26.70
N GLN A 66 -6.41 0.75 -25.72
CA GLN A 66 -7.27 1.93 -25.62
C GLN A 66 -6.48 3.21 -25.95
N GLU A 67 -7.18 4.24 -26.42
CA GLU A 67 -6.56 5.54 -26.72
C GLU A 67 -6.13 6.29 -25.44
N ASP A 68 -6.97 6.24 -24.40
CA ASP A 68 -6.72 6.90 -23.12
C ASP A 68 -6.09 5.94 -22.10
N THR A 69 -4.81 5.60 -22.31
CA THR A 69 -4.08 4.68 -21.42
C THR A 69 -3.82 5.28 -20.04
N GLU A 70 -3.61 6.59 -19.95
CA GLU A 70 -3.24 7.29 -18.70
C GLU A 70 -4.38 7.24 -17.67
N THR A 71 -5.61 7.55 -18.09
CA THR A 71 -6.78 7.43 -17.20
C THR A 71 -6.96 6.00 -16.70
N LEU A 72 -6.71 5.01 -17.56
CA LEU A 72 -6.89 3.60 -17.22
C LEU A 72 -5.81 3.07 -16.27
N TRP A 73 -4.56 3.52 -16.40
CA TRP A 73 -3.52 3.26 -15.40
C TRP A 73 -3.89 3.87 -14.05
N ASN A 74 -4.37 5.11 -14.04
CA ASN A 74 -4.84 5.76 -12.82
C ASN A 74 -6.02 5.01 -12.18
N ASN A 75 -6.96 4.52 -13.00
CA ASN A 75 -8.06 3.68 -12.51
C ASN A 75 -7.54 2.37 -11.90
N LEU A 76 -6.56 1.72 -12.54
CA LEU A 76 -5.93 0.53 -12.00
C LEU A 76 -5.27 0.80 -10.65
N TRP A 77 -4.53 1.92 -10.50
CA TRP A 77 -3.89 2.25 -9.23
C TRP A 77 -4.89 2.53 -8.12
N GLY A 78 -5.99 3.20 -8.42
CA GLY A 78 -7.11 3.37 -7.46
C GLY A 78 -7.67 2.03 -6.99
N LEU A 79 -7.93 1.09 -7.91
CA LEU A 79 -8.40 -0.25 -7.59
C LEU A 79 -7.37 -1.04 -6.77
N TYR A 80 -6.12 -1.05 -7.23
CA TYR A 80 -5.04 -1.84 -6.67
C TYR A 80 -4.71 -1.41 -5.23
N LEU A 81 -4.63 -0.11 -4.98
CA LEU A 81 -4.37 0.41 -3.65
C LEU A 81 -5.56 0.22 -2.72
N ASN A 82 -6.79 0.38 -3.23
CA ASN A 82 -7.97 0.06 -2.44
C ASN A 82 -7.99 -1.42 -2.02
N ALA A 83 -7.57 -2.34 -2.91
CA ALA A 83 -7.38 -3.74 -2.55
C ALA A 83 -6.30 -3.89 -1.46
N ALA A 84 -5.12 -3.29 -1.64
CA ALA A 84 -4.04 -3.37 -0.64
C ALA A 84 -4.42 -2.78 0.73
N GLU A 85 -5.33 -1.81 0.79
CA GLU A 85 -5.88 -1.26 2.03
C GLU A 85 -7.00 -2.13 2.63
N THR A 86 -7.76 -2.85 1.79
CA THR A 86 -8.93 -3.65 2.22
C THR A 86 -8.53 -5.05 2.69
N PHE A 87 -7.67 -5.74 1.97
CA PHE A 87 -7.27 -7.11 2.30
C PHE A 87 -6.21 -7.11 3.40
N GLY A 88 -6.45 -7.87 4.48
CA GLY A 88 -5.53 -7.99 5.61
C GLY A 88 -4.68 -9.25 5.61
N GLU A 89 -5.02 -10.22 4.77
CA GLU A 89 -4.38 -11.52 4.70
C GLU A 89 -3.16 -11.49 3.76
N GLU A 90 -2.07 -12.13 4.18
CA GLU A 90 -0.82 -12.13 3.42
C GLU A 90 -0.93 -12.87 2.08
N GLN A 91 -1.87 -13.81 1.95
CA GLN A 91 -2.05 -14.55 0.70
C GLN A 91 -2.52 -13.61 -0.42
N GLU A 92 -3.57 -12.82 -0.16
CA GLU A 92 -4.12 -11.86 -1.11
C GLU A 92 -3.14 -10.72 -1.38
N LEU A 93 -2.51 -10.18 -0.33
CA LEU A 93 -1.49 -9.13 -0.50
C LEU A 93 -0.25 -9.65 -1.24
N GLY A 94 0.13 -10.92 -1.02
CA GLY A 94 1.19 -11.59 -1.78
C GLY A 94 0.83 -11.74 -3.25
N ALA A 95 -0.41 -12.11 -3.58
CA ALA A 95 -0.89 -12.18 -4.96
C ALA A 95 -0.85 -10.80 -5.65
N LEU A 96 -1.17 -9.73 -4.92
CA LEU A 96 -1.00 -8.35 -5.42
C LEU A 96 0.48 -8.03 -5.67
N VAL A 97 1.39 -8.40 -4.77
CA VAL A 97 2.84 -8.20 -4.93
C VAL A 97 3.36 -8.93 -6.18
N ASP A 98 3.00 -10.20 -6.35
CA ASP A 98 3.44 -10.96 -7.52
C ASP A 98 2.84 -10.37 -8.81
N TYR A 99 1.60 -9.88 -8.76
CA TYR A 99 0.97 -9.23 -9.90
C TYR A 99 1.71 -7.95 -10.32
N ILE A 100 2.09 -7.07 -9.39
CA ILE A 100 2.79 -5.83 -9.75
C ILE A 100 4.20 -6.11 -10.27
N VAL A 101 4.85 -7.18 -9.80
CA VAL A 101 6.14 -7.64 -10.32
C VAL A 101 6.02 -8.11 -11.77
N GLU A 102 5.00 -8.94 -12.07
CA GLU A 102 4.73 -9.41 -13.43
C GLU A 102 4.33 -8.25 -14.35
N LEU A 103 3.46 -7.35 -13.87
CA LEU A 103 3.02 -6.17 -14.60
C LEU A 103 4.19 -5.23 -14.92
N ALA A 104 5.10 -5.02 -13.96
CA ALA A 104 6.30 -4.22 -14.18
C ALA A 104 7.32 -4.87 -15.14
N SER A 105 7.16 -6.15 -15.43
CA SER A 105 7.97 -6.88 -16.40
C SER A 105 7.37 -6.85 -17.82
N VAL A 106 6.14 -6.34 -17.99
CA VAL A 106 5.52 -6.16 -19.31
C VAL A 106 6.10 -4.92 -20.00
N PRO A 107 6.52 -5.01 -21.27
CA PRO A 107 6.91 -3.84 -22.06
C PRO A 107 5.79 -2.80 -22.08
N ASP A 108 6.16 -1.51 -22.05
CA ASP A 108 5.23 -0.38 -22.14
C ASP A 108 4.26 -0.19 -20.96
N ALA A 109 4.55 -0.79 -19.79
CA ALA A 109 3.88 -0.47 -18.52
C ALA A 109 4.31 0.91 -17.98
N SER A 110 3.93 1.99 -18.68
CA SER A 110 4.36 3.37 -18.40
C SER A 110 3.78 3.97 -17.09
N GLY A 111 2.75 3.36 -16.50
CA GLY A 111 2.09 3.86 -15.28
C GLY A 111 2.85 3.60 -13.97
N LEU A 112 3.97 2.87 -13.98
CA LEU A 112 4.67 2.47 -12.75
C LEU A 112 5.24 3.62 -11.89
N PRO A 113 5.70 4.76 -12.45
CA PRO A 113 6.11 5.90 -11.62
C PRO A 113 4.95 6.46 -10.78
N GLU A 114 3.74 6.52 -11.34
CA GLU A 114 2.53 6.98 -10.62
C GLU A 114 2.15 5.99 -9.53
N PHE A 115 2.27 4.68 -9.78
CA PHE A 115 2.12 3.66 -8.74
C PHE A 115 3.04 3.93 -7.56
N SER A 116 4.33 4.21 -7.82
CA SER A 116 5.30 4.44 -6.74
C SER A 116 4.94 5.67 -5.89
N MET A 117 4.51 6.75 -6.54
CA MET A 117 4.02 7.96 -5.87
C MET A 117 2.80 7.64 -5.01
N ASN A 118 1.80 6.95 -5.56
CA ASN A 118 0.55 6.66 -4.86
C ASN A 118 0.77 5.74 -3.64
N VAL A 119 1.67 4.76 -3.70
CA VAL A 119 2.04 3.95 -2.54
C VAL A 119 2.69 4.81 -1.45
N THR A 120 3.60 5.71 -1.83
CA THR A 120 4.25 6.64 -0.89
C THR A 120 3.23 7.54 -0.19
N GLU A 121 2.27 8.08 -0.92
CA GLU A 121 1.15 8.85 -0.37
C GLU A 121 0.27 8.02 0.56
N SER A 122 0.03 6.75 0.23
CA SER A 122 -0.65 5.80 1.11
C SER A 122 0.15 5.44 2.35
N CYS A 123 1.45 5.74 2.37
CA CYS A 123 2.36 5.55 3.49
C CYS A 123 2.61 6.83 4.35
N GLN A 124 1.75 7.85 4.29
CA GLN A 124 1.89 9.07 5.11
C GLN A 124 1.30 8.99 6.53
N GLY A 125 0.56 7.92 6.84
CA GLY A 125 -0.02 7.65 8.16
C GLY A 125 -1.54 7.46 8.13
N PRO A 126 -2.10 6.86 9.20
CA PRO A 126 -3.53 6.58 9.34
C PRO A 126 -4.39 7.85 9.42
N GLU A 127 -3.82 9.00 9.80
CA GLU A 127 -4.55 10.28 9.90
C GLU A 127 -5.14 10.72 8.55
N ARG A 128 -4.57 10.28 7.42
CA ARG A 128 -5.12 10.60 6.09
C ARG A 128 -6.56 10.09 5.93
N TYR A 129 -6.86 8.91 6.48
CA TYR A 129 -8.19 8.30 6.39
C TYR A 129 -9.19 9.00 7.31
N LEU A 130 -8.72 9.56 8.43
CA LEU A 130 -9.52 10.33 9.37
C LEU A 130 -9.86 11.72 8.83
N ALA A 131 -8.95 12.31 8.04
CA ALA A 131 -9.08 13.66 7.50
C ALA A 131 -9.87 13.74 6.19
N ASN A 132 -10.36 12.62 5.64
CA ASN A 132 -11.19 12.63 4.44
C ASN A 132 -12.54 13.32 4.71
N LEU A 133 -12.67 14.57 4.24
CA LEU A 133 -13.83 15.42 4.51
C LEU A 133 -15.14 14.89 3.89
N SER A 134 -15.04 14.10 2.82
CA SER A 134 -16.21 13.56 2.12
C SER A 134 -16.70 12.25 2.74
N SER A 135 -15.81 11.47 3.34
CA SER A 135 -16.14 10.22 4.03
C SER A 135 -15.02 9.84 5.00
N PRO A 136 -15.02 10.38 6.23
CA PRO A 136 -13.98 10.10 7.20
C PRO A 136 -14.11 8.66 7.70
N ALA A 137 -12.99 7.93 7.72
CA ALA A 137 -12.94 6.59 8.27
C ALA A 137 -13.08 6.62 9.79
N THR A 138 -13.58 5.54 10.38
CA THR A 138 -13.45 5.32 11.83
C THR A 138 -11.99 5.06 12.18
N PRO A 139 -11.56 5.32 13.44
CA PRO A 139 -10.20 4.99 13.88
C PRO A 139 -9.79 3.54 13.62
N ASP A 140 -10.71 2.58 13.81
CA ASP A 140 -10.42 1.18 13.54
C ASP A 140 -10.28 0.86 12.04
N ALA A 141 -11.08 1.49 11.19
CA ALA A 141 -10.95 1.36 9.74
C ALA A 141 -9.65 2.00 9.24
N ALA A 142 -9.28 3.18 9.75
CA ALA A 142 -8.03 3.87 9.43
C ALA A 142 -6.81 3.03 9.87
N LYS A 143 -6.82 2.51 11.10
CA LYS A 143 -5.80 1.59 11.64
C LYS A 143 -5.66 0.34 10.78
N THR A 144 -6.78 -0.24 10.34
CA THR A 144 -6.79 -1.45 9.52
C THR A 144 -6.22 -1.18 8.14
N ALA A 145 -6.69 -0.14 7.44
CA ALA A 145 -6.17 0.25 6.13
C ALA A 145 -4.67 0.56 6.19
N TRP A 146 -4.24 1.33 7.19
CA TRP A 146 -2.85 1.67 7.42
C TRP A 146 -1.97 0.43 7.67
N LYS A 147 -2.44 -0.50 8.50
CA LYS A 147 -1.75 -1.76 8.75
C LYS A 147 -1.63 -2.56 7.46
N ASN A 148 -2.71 -2.70 6.69
CA ASN A 148 -2.76 -3.52 5.47
C ASN A 148 -1.82 -2.99 4.37
N ILE A 149 -1.82 -1.68 4.11
CA ILE A 149 -0.90 -1.10 3.11
C ILE A 149 0.57 -1.24 3.52
N ASN A 150 0.87 -1.22 4.82
CA ASN A 150 2.22 -1.50 5.33
C ASN A 150 2.57 -2.99 5.25
N THR A 151 1.63 -3.91 5.48
CA THR A 151 1.82 -5.34 5.23
C THR A 151 2.18 -5.59 3.76
N PHE A 152 1.42 -4.99 2.83
CA PHE A 152 1.70 -5.03 1.40
C PHE A 152 3.10 -4.51 1.08
N SER A 153 3.44 -3.32 1.58
CA SER A 153 4.74 -2.69 1.33
C SER A 153 5.91 -3.50 1.90
N ALA A 154 5.71 -4.15 3.05
CA ALA A 154 6.68 -5.05 3.63
C ALA A 154 6.89 -6.28 2.75
N LEU A 155 5.81 -6.93 2.29
CA LEU A 155 5.90 -8.07 1.36
C LEU A 155 6.62 -7.68 0.06
N LEU A 156 6.34 -6.50 -0.48
CA LEU A 156 7.00 -5.96 -1.67
C LEU A 156 8.50 -5.75 -1.44
N ALA A 157 8.89 -5.19 -0.28
CA ALA A 157 10.28 -5.00 0.10
C ALA A 157 11.05 -6.34 0.24
N LYS A 158 10.38 -7.38 0.74
CA LYS A 158 10.95 -8.73 0.89
C LYS A 158 11.07 -9.49 -0.44
N ASN A 159 10.23 -9.17 -1.42
CA ASN A 159 10.17 -9.90 -2.68
C ASN A 159 11.43 -9.66 -3.53
N GLN A 160 12.22 -10.71 -3.74
CA GLN A 160 13.49 -10.63 -4.47
C GLN A 160 13.34 -10.21 -5.94
N ASN A 161 12.22 -10.54 -6.57
CA ASN A 161 11.98 -10.16 -7.96
C ASN A 161 11.59 -8.67 -8.05
N ALA A 162 10.78 -8.18 -7.10
CA ALA A 162 10.50 -6.75 -6.98
C ALA A 162 11.80 -5.94 -6.81
N GLN A 163 12.73 -6.40 -5.96
CA GLN A 163 14.00 -5.70 -5.72
C GLN A 163 14.93 -5.65 -6.95
N LYS A 164 14.70 -6.46 -8.00
CA LYS A 164 15.44 -6.39 -9.27
C LYS A 164 14.89 -5.34 -10.23
N ILE A 165 13.67 -4.85 -9.99
CA ILE A 165 12.98 -3.88 -10.85
C ILE A 165 13.16 -2.49 -10.21
N PRO A 166 13.87 -1.54 -10.84
CA PRO A 166 14.24 -0.27 -10.21
C PRO A 166 13.07 0.53 -9.61
N VAL A 167 11.91 0.56 -10.27
CA VAL A 167 10.72 1.28 -9.78
C VAL A 167 10.02 0.58 -8.60
N LEU A 168 10.31 -0.70 -8.38
CA LEU A 168 9.79 -1.50 -7.26
C LEU A 168 10.85 -1.81 -6.20
N ALA A 169 12.06 -1.25 -6.31
CA ALA A 169 13.14 -1.50 -5.38
C ALA A 169 13.18 -0.46 -4.25
N GLY A 170 13.72 -0.84 -3.09
CA GLY A 170 14.03 0.11 -2.01
C GLY A 170 12.85 0.48 -1.09
N TRP A 171 11.72 -0.24 -1.18
CA TRP A 171 10.55 -0.01 -0.33
C TRP A 171 10.79 -0.19 1.17
N ALA A 172 11.87 -0.87 1.58
CA ALA A 172 12.27 -0.95 2.98
C ALA A 172 12.47 0.44 3.64
N ARG A 173 12.76 1.49 2.84
CA ARG A 173 12.80 2.88 3.31
C ARG A 173 11.46 3.38 3.84
N LEU A 174 10.34 2.96 3.24
CA LEU A 174 9.01 3.25 3.78
C LEU A 174 8.80 2.59 5.14
N GLY A 175 9.36 1.39 5.32
CA GLY A 175 9.35 0.73 6.63
C GLY A 175 10.04 1.57 7.70
N VAL A 176 11.20 2.15 7.39
CA VAL A 176 11.87 3.08 8.32
C VAL A 176 11.00 4.30 8.62
N LEU A 177 10.37 4.91 7.63
CA LEU A 177 9.43 6.03 7.86
C LEU A 177 8.29 5.62 8.80
N THR A 178 7.69 4.44 8.58
CA THR A 178 6.64 3.90 9.46
C THR A 178 7.15 3.68 10.88
N LEU A 179 8.37 3.18 11.07
CA LEU A 179 8.99 3.01 12.39
C LEU A 179 9.20 4.37 13.08
N VAL A 180 9.64 5.40 12.36
CA VAL A 180 9.81 6.76 12.91
C VAL A 180 8.46 7.32 13.35
N LEU A 181 7.42 7.22 12.51
CA LEU A 181 6.08 7.73 12.82
C LEU A 181 5.47 7.01 14.04
N ALA A 182 5.67 5.70 14.15
CA ALA A 182 5.08 4.89 15.22
C ALA A 182 5.85 4.94 16.54
N LEU A 183 7.19 5.00 16.50
CA LEU A 183 8.03 4.63 17.66
C LEU A 183 8.88 5.77 18.20
N GLU A 184 9.12 6.83 17.41
CA GLU A 184 9.98 7.93 17.84
C GLU A 184 9.22 9.15 18.35
N GLN A 185 7.89 9.12 18.33
CA GLN A 185 7.04 10.27 18.61
C GLN A 185 6.51 10.22 20.05
N SER A 186 6.70 11.29 20.81
CA SER A 186 6.22 11.38 22.19
C SER A 186 4.70 11.61 22.24
N PRO A 187 4.03 11.26 23.37
CA PRO A 187 2.60 11.51 23.54
C PRO A 187 2.17 12.98 23.46
N SER A 188 3.12 13.92 23.40
CA SER A 188 2.83 15.35 23.22
C SER A 188 2.64 15.74 21.75
N THR A 189 3.07 14.90 20.82
CA THR A 189 2.93 15.11 19.37
C THR A 189 1.63 14.48 18.84
N ARG A 190 1.15 14.93 17.68
CA ARG A 190 -0.03 14.34 17.02
C ARG A 190 0.14 12.84 16.78
N GLN A 191 1.30 12.44 16.25
CA GLN A 191 1.61 11.05 15.93
C GLN A 191 1.69 10.19 17.20
N GLY A 192 2.35 10.68 18.26
CA GLY A 192 2.45 9.93 19.51
C GLY A 192 1.13 9.81 20.27
N GLN A 193 0.21 10.79 20.14
CA GLN A 193 -1.17 10.66 20.63
C GLN A 193 -1.93 9.54 19.91
N ASN A 194 -1.62 9.31 18.64
CA ASN A 194 -2.24 8.31 17.79
C ASN A 194 -1.43 7.01 17.71
N VAL A 195 -0.49 6.75 18.62
CA VAL A 195 0.44 5.60 18.53
C VAL A 195 -0.28 4.25 18.30
N GLU A 196 -1.47 4.07 18.89
CA GLU A 196 -2.31 2.87 18.71
C GLU A 196 -2.78 2.64 17.26
N LEU A 197 -2.84 3.70 16.44
CA LEU A 197 -3.16 3.61 15.02
C LEU A 197 -1.93 3.23 14.19
N HIS A 198 -0.72 3.59 14.65
CA HIS A 198 0.54 3.42 13.91
C HIS A 198 1.27 2.12 14.27
N ALA A 199 1.30 1.75 15.55
CA ALA A 199 2.09 0.61 16.07
C ALA A 199 1.81 -0.74 15.37
N PRO A 200 0.55 -1.10 15.01
CA PRO A 200 0.30 -2.33 14.25
C PRO A 200 1.06 -2.40 12.93
N ALA A 201 1.22 -1.28 12.22
CA ALA A 201 1.95 -1.24 10.94
C ALA A 201 3.46 -1.44 11.15
N ALA A 202 4.03 -0.80 12.18
CA ALA A 202 5.43 -1.02 12.59
C ALA A 202 5.70 -2.50 12.93
N ALA A 203 4.74 -3.17 13.60
CA ALA A 203 4.82 -4.60 13.87
C ALA A 203 4.91 -5.45 12.60
N GLN A 204 4.15 -5.11 11.55
CA GLN A 204 4.20 -5.83 10.28
C GLN A 204 5.57 -5.75 9.63
N TRP A 205 6.21 -4.58 9.63
CA TRP A 205 7.56 -4.41 9.10
C TRP A 205 8.58 -5.29 9.82
N PHE A 206 8.54 -5.35 11.15
CA PHE A 206 9.43 -6.23 11.91
C PHE A 206 9.11 -7.72 11.79
N ARG A 207 7.89 -8.08 11.43
CA ARG A 207 7.45 -9.47 11.27
C ARG A 207 7.81 -10.01 9.88
N ILE A 208 7.57 -9.22 8.84
CA ILE A 208 7.68 -9.65 7.44
C ILE A 208 9.07 -9.38 6.89
N SER A 209 9.60 -8.17 7.12
CA SER A 209 10.76 -7.62 6.39
C SER A 209 11.87 -7.14 7.33
N ARG A 210 12.00 -7.80 8.48
CA ARG A 210 13.04 -7.53 9.48
C ARG A 210 14.43 -7.46 8.87
N GLU A 211 14.77 -8.46 8.05
CA GLU A 211 16.09 -8.58 7.44
C GLU A 211 16.40 -7.40 6.51
N GLU A 212 15.40 -6.87 5.80
CA GLU A 212 15.60 -5.71 4.92
C GLU A 212 15.81 -4.42 5.73
N ILE A 213 15.11 -4.26 6.85
CA ILE A 213 15.35 -3.15 7.80
C ILE A 213 16.75 -3.28 8.44
N GLU A 214 17.14 -4.49 8.85
CA GLU A 214 18.49 -4.75 9.39
C GLU A 214 19.58 -4.43 8.37
N LYS A 215 19.41 -4.80 7.11
CA LYS A 215 20.35 -4.46 6.03
C LYS A 215 20.50 -2.94 5.87
N LEU A 216 19.40 -2.19 5.87
CA LEU A 216 19.45 -0.72 5.82
C LEU A 216 20.24 -0.15 7.01
N CYS A 217 19.94 -0.61 8.22
CA CYS A 217 20.61 -0.15 9.44
C CYS A 217 22.10 -0.54 9.49
N ASN A 218 22.46 -1.71 8.96
CA ASN A 218 23.84 -2.16 8.87
C ASN A 218 24.66 -1.35 7.85
N ASN A 219 24.02 -0.93 6.75
CA ASN A 219 24.66 -0.06 5.77
C ASN A 219 24.91 1.34 6.35
N GLY A 220 23.99 1.85 7.18
CA GLY A 220 24.16 3.13 7.89
C GLY A 220 24.17 4.36 6.98
N THR A 221 23.80 4.22 5.71
CA THR A 221 23.86 5.29 4.71
C THR A 221 22.59 6.11 4.63
N ASP A 222 21.44 5.52 4.96
CA ASP A 222 20.15 6.20 4.87
C ASP A 222 19.92 7.12 6.06
N ARG A 223 19.28 8.27 5.79
CA ARG A 223 19.02 9.32 6.77
C ARG A 223 17.55 9.66 6.81
N PHE A 224 17.00 9.75 8.01
CA PHE A 224 15.60 10.05 8.26
C PHE A 224 15.49 11.00 9.45
N THR A 225 14.66 12.03 9.31
CA THR A 225 14.36 12.99 10.38
C THR A 225 13.95 12.24 11.65
N PRO A 226 14.62 12.47 12.79
CA PRO A 226 14.29 11.80 14.04
C PRO A 226 12.99 12.32 14.65
N GLY A 227 12.23 11.43 15.26
CA GLY A 227 11.21 11.81 16.24
C GLY A 227 11.83 12.26 17.56
N ASP A 228 11.04 12.97 18.36
CA ASP A 228 11.50 13.62 19.58
C ASP A 228 11.96 12.63 20.66
N LEU A 229 11.36 11.44 20.79
CA LEU A 229 11.83 10.42 21.74
C LEU A 229 13.24 9.94 21.43
N TRP A 230 13.59 9.81 20.15
CA TRP A 230 14.93 9.42 19.71
C TRP A 230 15.91 10.58 19.83
N ALA A 231 15.53 11.77 19.35
CA ALA A 231 16.35 12.98 19.43
C ALA A 231 16.70 13.35 20.88
N ASN A 232 15.75 13.25 21.81
CA ASN A 232 15.97 13.57 23.24
C ASN A 232 16.97 12.62 23.94
N ARG A 233 17.29 11.47 23.33
CA ARG A 233 18.34 10.54 23.80
C ARG A 233 19.69 10.79 23.14
N GLY A 234 19.84 11.88 22.39
CA GLY A 234 21.04 12.18 21.60
C GLY A 234 21.08 11.50 20.23
N GLY A 235 19.95 10.94 19.78
CA GLY A 235 19.82 10.27 18.49
C GLY A 235 19.87 11.24 17.30
N GLY A 236 20.59 10.84 16.25
CA GLY A 236 20.70 11.61 15.00
C GLY A 236 19.79 11.11 13.88
N GLU A 237 20.01 11.61 12.66
CA GLU A 237 19.24 11.22 11.46
C GLU A 237 19.64 9.85 10.90
N GLU A 238 20.77 9.29 11.31
CA GLU A 238 21.32 8.07 10.74
C GLU A 238 20.40 6.88 11.06
N CYS A 239 20.08 6.09 10.02
CA CYS A 239 19.41 4.81 10.18
C CYS A 239 20.48 3.76 10.50
N ASP A 240 20.80 3.60 11.78
CA ASP A 240 21.86 2.71 12.26
C ASP A 240 21.34 1.61 13.19
N ASN A 241 22.25 0.74 13.62
CA ASN A 241 21.91 -0.33 14.56
C ASN A 241 21.48 0.18 15.93
N THR A 242 21.92 1.37 16.35
CA THR A 242 21.49 1.97 17.63
C THR A 242 20.02 2.33 17.58
N ARG A 243 19.60 2.99 16.49
CA ARG A 243 18.22 3.37 16.22
C ARG A 243 17.33 2.13 16.03
N LEU A 244 17.85 1.08 15.41
CA LEU A 244 17.17 -0.21 15.32
C LEU A 244 16.88 -0.83 16.70
N GLN A 245 17.85 -0.82 17.63
CA GLN A 245 17.61 -1.31 18.99
C GLN A 245 16.61 -0.44 19.74
N PHE A 246 16.65 0.88 19.54
CA PHE A 246 15.65 1.79 20.09
C PHE A 246 14.24 1.40 19.64
N TRP A 247 14.02 1.19 18.34
CA TRP A 247 12.71 0.77 17.81
C TRP A 247 12.25 -0.58 18.39
N ARG A 248 13.16 -1.56 18.49
CA ARG A 248 12.83 -2.87 19.08
C ARG A 248 12.40 -2.77 20.54
N SER A 249 13.15 -2.00 21.33
CA SER A 249 12.78 -1.73 22.73
C SER A 249 11.41 -1.09 22.81
N ARG A 250 11.15 -0.09 21.96
CA ARG A 250 9.88 0.63 21.96
C ARG A 250 8.70 -0.25 21.58
N MET A 251 8.87 -1.16 20.62
CA MET A 251 7.84 -2.15 20.28
C MET A 251 7.49 -3.05 21.47
N GLY A 252 8.50 -3.53 22.20
CA GLY A 252 8.27 -4.34 23.40
C GLY A 252 7.54 -3.56 24.51
N GLU A 253 7.83 -2.27 24.68
CA GLU A 253 7.10 -1.39 25.61
C GLU A 253 5.64 -1.19 25.22
N LEU A 254 5.32 -1.24 23.92
CA LEU A 254 3.96 -1.13 23.38
C LEU A 254 3.22 -2.48 23.32
N GLY A 255 3.86 -3.59 23.70
CA GLY A 255 3.24 -4.92 23.76
C GLY A 255 3.22 -5.69 22.43
N TYR A 256 4.14 -5.39 21.52
CA TYR A 256 4.29 -6.06 20.22
C TYR A 256 5.58 -6.89 20.12
#